data_AF-Q7YQR6-F1
#
_entry.id   AF-Q7YQR6-F1
#
_cell.length_a   1.000
_cell.length_b   1.000
_cell.length_c   1.000
_cell.angle_alpha   90.00
_cell.angle_beta   90.00
_cell.angle_gamma   90.00
#
_symmetry.space_group_name_H-M   'P 1'
#
loop_
_entity.id
_entity.type
_entity.pdbx_description
1 polymer ?
#
loop_
_entity_poly.entity_id
_entity_poly.type
_entity_poly.pdbx_seq_one_letter_code
_entity_poly.pdbx_strand_id
1 'polypeptide(L)'
;VTPDGIDLRMSHEALRQIYLSGLHSWKKKFIRFKNGIITGVYPASPSSWLIVVVGVMSTMYAKIDPSLGIIAKINRTLDTTGCMSSQTKKVVSGVIFGTGLWAALIVTMRYSLKVLLSYHGWMFTQHGSLSRTTKIWMFMVKIFSGRKPMLYSFQTSLPRLPVPAVQDTVNRYLESVKPLMKEGDFTRMTALAQDFAVNLGPRLQWYLKLKSWWATNYVSD
;
A
#
# COMPACT_ATOMS: atom_id res chain seq x y z
N VAL A 1 20.37 -37.10 38.84
CA VAL A 1 20.61 -36.14 39.93
C VAL A 1 22.09 -35.80 39.87
N THR A 2 22.44 -34.66 39.26
CA THR A 2 23.82 -34.16 39.22
C THR A 2 24.18 -33.64 40.63
N PRO A 3 25.44 -33.72 41.10
CA PRO A 3 25.79 -33.52 42.52
C PRO A 3 25.59 -32.09 43.05
N ASP A 4 25.36 -31.11 42.17
CA ASP A 4 25.05 -29.74 42.55
C ASP A 4 23.53 -29.55 42.63
N GLY A 5 23.04 -29.24 43.83
CA GLY A 5 21.63 -29.03 44.14
C GLY A 5 20.98 -28.02 43.19
N ILE A 6 19.66 -28.17 43.01
CA ILE A 6 18.81 -27.38 42.10
C ILE A 6 19.29 -25.93 42.00
N ASP A 7 19.88 -25.60 40.85
CA ASP A 7 20.53 -24.31 40.59
C ASP A 7 19.47 -23.20 40.41
N LEU A 8 18.88 -22.80 41.53
CA LEU A 8 17.86 -21.76 41.66
C LEU A 8 18.39 -20.40 41.18
N ARG A 9 19.71 -20.18 41.23
CA ARG A 9 20.35 -18.93 40.83
C ARG A 9 20.44 -18.80 39.31
N MET A 10 20.87 -19.87 38.62
CA MET A 10 20.80 -19.93 37.15
C MET A 10 19.36 -19.82 36.63
N SER A 11 18.41 -20.41 37.34
CA SER A 11 16.98 -20.32 37.00
C SER A 11 16.45 -18.89 37.10
N HIS A 12 16.88 -18.12 38.11
CA HIS A 12 16.44 -16.74 38.31
C HIS A 12 17.01 -15.78 37.24
N GLU A 13 18.29 -15.95 36.88
CA GLU A 13 18.92 -15.18 35.80
C GLU A 13 18.31 -15.52 34.43
N ALA A 14 18.07 -16.80 34.15
CA ALA A 14 17.41 -17.23 32.93
C ALA A 14 15.97 -16.68 32.84
N LEU A 15 15.18 -16.75 33.93
CA LEU A 15 13.83 -16.17 33.98
C LEU A 15 13.84 -14.65 33.78
N ARG A 16 14.82 -13.95 34.36
CA ARG A 16 14.99 -12.50 34.16
C ARG A 16 15.33 -12.17 32.70
N GLN A 17 16.18 -12.95 32.05
CA GLN A 17 16.53 -12.79 30.63
C GLN A 17 15.34 -13.11 29.71
N ILE A 18 14.58 -14.16 30.00
CA ILE A 18 13.35 -14.50 29.27
C ILE A 18 12.30 -13.39 29.41
N TYR A 19 12.13 -12.85 30.62
CA TYR A 19 11.21 -11.75 30.87
C TYR A 19 11.63 -10.46 30.14
N LEU A 20 12.90 -10.05 30.22
CA LEU A 20 13.42 -8.87 29.52
C LEU A 20 13.36 -9.02 28.00
N SER A 21 13.66 -10.22 27.49
CA SER A 21 13.57 -10.56 26.07
C SER A 21 12.12 -10.58 25.58
N GLY A 22 11.20 -11.10 26.39
CA GLY A 22 9.76 -11.08 26.16
C GLY A 22 9.22 -9.64 26.10
N LEU A 23 9.60 -8.80 27.06
CA LEU A 23 9.24 -7.38 27.09
C LEU A 23 9.77 -6.62 25.87
N HIS A 24 11.03 -6.86 25.48
CA HIS A 24 11.62 -6.27 24.27
C HIS A 24 10.91 -6.73 22.99
N SER A 25 10.60 -8.02 22.89
CA SER A 25 9.89 -8.58 21.74
C SER A 25 8.47 -8.03 21.64
N TRP A 26 7.76 -7.92 22.77
CA TRP A 26 6.42 -7.34 22.82
C TRP A 26 6.43 -5.84 22.49
N LYS A 27 7.39 -5.07 23.03
CA LYS A 27 7.61 -3.68 22.66
C LYS A 27 7.88 -3.52 21.16
N LYS A 28 8.72 -4.38 20.56
CA LYS A 28 9.01 -4.36 19.12
C LYS A 28 7.79 -4.74 18.29
N LYS A 29 6.97 -5.70 18.75
CA LYS A 29 5.72 -6.09 18.09
C LYS A 29 4.68 -4.96 18.15
N PHE A 30 4.56 -4.29 19.29
CA PHE A 30 3.70 -3.12 19.46
C PHE A 30 4.13 -1.94 18.59
N ILE A 31 5.43 -1.63 18.53
CA ILE A 31 5.96 -0.58 17.64
C ILE A 31 5.68 -0.91 16.18
N ARG A 32 5.87 -2.17 15.74
CA ARG A 32 5.52 -2.60 14.38
C ARG A 32 4.03 -2.48 14.09
N PHE A 33 3.17 -2.87 15.02
CA PHE A 33 1.72 -2.74 14.89
C PHE A 33 1.29 -1.27 14.79
N LYS A 34 1.75 -0.43 15.73
CA LYS A 34 1.54 1.02 15.72
C LYS A 34 2.03 1.64 14.41
N ASN A 35 3.25 1.31 13.98
CA ASN A 35 3.80 1.80 12.72
C ASN A 35 2.97 1.32 11.54
N GLY A 36 2.48 0.07 11.53
CA GLY A 36 1.59 -0.46 10.51
C GLY A 36 0.24 0.28 10.43
N ILE A 37 -0.33 0.68 11.57
CA ILE A 37 -1.53 1.53 11.59
C ILE A 37 -1.21 2.93 11.09
N ILE A 38 -0.13 3.55 11.57
CA ILE A 38 0.25 4.92 11.18
C ILE A 38 0.58 5.00 9.69
N THR A 39 1.36 4.05 9.14
CA THR A 39 1.63 3.96 7.70
C THR A 39 0.39 3.52 6.92
N GLY A 40 -0.44 2.68 7.52
CA GLY A 40 -1.73 2.22 6.98
C GLY A 40 -2.78 3.32 6.83
N VAL A 41 -2.66 4.41 7.58
CA VAL A 41 -3.55 5.59 7.52
C VAL A 41 -2.91 6.79 6.81
N TYR A 42 -1.59 6.75 6.58
CA TYR A 42 -0.87 7.77 5.83
C TYR A 42 -1.41 7.93 4.39
N PRO A 43 -1.55 9.17 3.86
CA PRO A 43 -1.06 10.46 4.34
C PRO A 43 -1.93 11.20 5.37
N ALA A 44 -3.07 10.63 5.76
CA ALA A 44 -3.93 11.24 6.78
C ALA A 44 -3.39 10.93 8.20
N SER A 45 -3.60 11.84 9.15
CA SER A 45 -3.29 11.59 10.57
C SER A 45 -4.47 10.88 11.25
N PRO A 46 -4.27 10.06 12.29
CA PRO A 46 -5.38 9.54 13.11
C PRO A 46 -6.27 10.65 13.69
N SER A 47 -5.72 11.86 13.91
CA SER A 47 -6.49 13.03 14.34
C SER A 47 -7.44 13.57 13.27
N SER A 48 -7.17 13.33 11.98
CA SER A 48 -8.09 13.75 10.90
C SER A 48 -9.42 12.99 10.93
N TRP A 49 -9.44 11.75 11.45
CA TRP A 49 -10.67 10.98 11.63
C TRP A 49 -11.61 11.69 12.60
N LEU A 50 -11.08 12.20 13.72
CA LEU A 50 -11.88 12.96 14.69
C LEU A 50 -12.49 14.21 14.07
N ILE A 51 -11.75 14.93 13.22
CA ILE A 51 -12.26 16.12 12.53
C ILE A 51 -13.43 15.76 11.61
N VAL A 52 -13.31 14.67 10.84
CA VAL A 52 -14.39 14.21 9.94
C VAL A 52 -15.60 13.77 10.73
N VAL A 53 -15.43 12.99 11.81
CA VAL A 53 -16.53 12.54 12.66
C VAL A 53 -17.23 13.73 13.33
N VAL A 54 -16.47 14.66 13.91
CA VAL A 54 -17.05 15.88 14.53
C VAL A 54 -17.79 16.73 13.50
N GLY A 55 -17.24 16.88 12.29
CA GLY A 55 -17.92 17.60 11.20
C GLY A 55 -19.22 16.94 10.75
N VAL A 56 -19.21 15.61 10.58
CA VAL A 56 -20.42 14.83 10.23
C VAL A 56 -21.46 14.93 11.36
N MET A 57 -21.05 14.80 12.62
CA MET A 57 -21.97 14.94 13.74
C MET A 57 -22.55 16.34 13.84
N SER A 58 -21.73 17.39 13.68
CA SER A 58 -22.16 18.79 13.72
C SER A 58 -23.19 19.10 12.63
N THR A 59 -22.94 18.65 11.40
CA THR A 59 -23.86 18.85 10.27
C THR A 59 -25.17 18.07 10.44
N MET A 60 -25.13 16.87 11.00
CA MET A 60 -26.34 16.12 11.38
C MET A 60 -27.17 16.85 12.44
N TYR A 61 -26.54 17.45 13.46
CA TYR A 61 -27.25 18.23 14.47
C TYR A 61 -27.81 19.54 13.90
N ALA A 62 -27.15 20.12 12.88
CA ALA A 62 -27.64 21.28 12.14
C ALA A 62 -28.78 20.96 11.14
N LYS A 63 -29.22 19.69 11.04
CA LYS A 63 -30.22 19.19 10.05
C LYS A 63 -29.81 19.42 8.58
N ILE A 64 -28.52 19.62 8.32
CA ILE A 64 -27.98 19.71 6.96
C ILE A 64 -27.49 18.31 6.63
N ASP A 65 -28.27 17.54 5.88
CA ASP A 65 -27.90 16.16 5.51
C ASP A 65 -26.75 16.18 4.48
N PRO A 66 -25.49 15.92 4.89
CA PRO A 66 -24.35 15.95 3.96
C PRO A 66 -24.26 14.65 3.16
N SER A 67 -25.01 13.63 3.58
CA SER A 67 -24.88 12.24 3.14
C SER A 67 -25.80 11.88 1.99
N LEU A 68 -26.53 12.85 1.42
CA LEU A 68 -27.50 12.64 0.33
C LEU A 68 -28.44 11.44 0.61
N GLY A 69 -28.86 11.26 1.87
CA GLY A 69 -29.76 10.18 2.29
C GLY A 69 -29.09 8.84 2.66
N ILE A 70 -27.76 8.70 2.56
CA ILE A 70 -27.05 7.46 2.95
C ILE A 70 -27.17 7.19 4.45
N ILE A 71 -27.11 8.23 5.30
CA ILE A 71 -27.30 8.10 6.75
C ILE A 71 -28.71 7.58 7.07
N ALA A 72 -29.73 8.03 6.33
CA ALA A 72 -31.10 7.54 6.49
C ALA A 72 -31.24 6.06 6.10
N LYS A 73 -30.50 5.61 5.07
CA LYS A 73 -30.45 4.20 4.65
C LYS A 73 -29.77 3.32 5.71
N ILE A 74 -28.67 3.79 6.30
CA ILE A 74 -27.96 3.11 7.40
C ILE A 74 -28.86 3.01 8.64
N ASN A 75 -29.59 4.09 8.97
CA ASN A 75 -30.55 4.08 10.07
C ASN A 75 -31.66 3.03 9.86
N ARG A 76 -32.24 2.94 8.66
CA ARG A 76 -33.26 1.93 8.33
C ARG A 76 -32.75 0.48 8.45
N THR A 77 -31.50 0.23 8.05
CA THR A 77 -30.89 -1.10 8.26
C THR A 77 -30.67 -1.41 9.73
N LEU A 78 -30.30 -0.41 10.55
CA LEU A 78 -30.17 -0.56 12.00
C LEU A 78 -31.52 -0.70 12.72
N ASP A 79 -32.59 -0.11 12.16
CA ASP A 79 -33.96 -0.25 12.68
C ASP A 79 -34.45 -1.70 12.60
N THR A 80 -34.03 -2.44 11.56
CA THR A 80 -34.38 -3.86 11.39
C THR A 80 -33.79 -4.75 12.50
N THR A 81 -32.70 -4.31 13.14
CA THR A 81 -31.98 -5.05 14.19
C THR A 81 -32.57 -4.84 15.60
N GLY A 82 -33.55 -3.94 15.78
CA GLY A 82 -34.39 -3.84 16.99
C GLY A 82 -33.72 -3.43 18.32
N CYS A 83 -32.39 -3.31 18.41
CA CYS A 83 -31.67 -3.30 19.68
C CYS A 83 -31.29 -1.90 20.25
N MET A 84 -31.74 -0.77 19.68
CA MET A 84 -31.16 0.55 20.03
C MET A 84 -32.18 1.68 20.18
N SER A 85 -31.89 2.64 21.06
CA SER A 85 -32.68 3.88 21.22
C SER A 85 -32.55 4.82 20.01
N SER A 86 -33.55 5.68 19.78
CA SER A 86 -33.59 6.61 18.64
C SER A 86 -32.39 7.57 18.60
N GLN A 87 -31.89 8.01 19.76
CA GLN A 87 -30.70 8.86 19.85
C GLN A 87 -29.42 8.08 19.56
N THR A 88 -29.28 6.86 20.10
CA THR A 88 -28.10 6.03 19.86
C THR A 88 -27.95 5.64 18.39
N LYS A 89 -29.06 5.38 17.67
CA LYS A 89 -29.04 5.07 16.23
C LYS A 89 -28.49 6.23 15.39
N LYS A 90 -28.90 7.48 15.70
CA LYS A 90 -28.40 8.67 14.99
C LYS A 90 -26.91 8.88 15.20
N VAL A 91 -26.41 8.66 16.43
CA VAL A 91 -24.98 8.77 16.72
C VAL A 91 -24.19 7.66 16.01
N VAL A 92 -24.66 6.42 16.10
CA VAL A 92 -23.97 5.27 15.48
C VAL A 92 -23.94 5.37 13.97
N SER A 93 -25.04 5.73 13.31
CA SER A 93 -25.06 5.94 11.86
C SER A 93 -24.13 7.08 11.42
N GLY A 94 -24.07 8.17 12.19
CA GLY A 94 -23.13 9.28 11.95
C GLY A 94 -21.67 8.86 12.06
N VAL A 95 -21.31 8.08 13.09
CA VAL A 95 -19.95 7.56 13.29
C VAL A 95 -19.56 6.56 12.18
N ILE A 96 -20.47 5.66 11.79
CA ILE A 96 -20.23 4.70 10.71
C ILE A 96 -20.01 5.44 9.39
N PHE A 97 -20.90 6.38 9.07
CA PHE A 97 -20.77 7.19 7.85
C PHE A 97 -19.49 8.02 7.85
N GLY A 98 -19.17 8.70 8.96
CA GLY A 98 -17.95 9.50 9.09
C GLY A 98 -16.68 8.66 8.94
N THR A 99 -16.66 7.44 9.48
CA THR A 99 -15.54 6.51 9.32
C THR A 99 -15.42 6.02 7.87
N GLY A 100 -16.54 5.71 7.21
CA GLY A 100 -16.55 5.33 5.80
C GLY A 100 -16.09 6.46 4.87
N LEU A 101 -16.58 7.68 5.11
CA LEU A 101 -16.17 8.89 4.39
C LEU A 101 -14.67 9.16 4.55
N TRP A 102 -14.17 9.06 5.78
CA TRP A 102 -12.76 9.21 6.08
C TRP A 102 -11.89 8.16 5.37
N ALA A 103 -12.31 6.89 5.38
CA ALA A 103 -11.63 5.82 4.66
C ALA A 103 -11.63 6.06 3.13
N ALA A 104 -12.76 6.50 2.57
CA ALA A 104 -12.88 6.83 1.15
C ALA A 104 -11.97 8.01 0.75
N LEU A 105 -11.84 9.03 1.61
CA LEU A 105 -10.90 10.14 1.41
C LEU A 105 -9.45 9.66 1.39
N ILE A 106 -9.07 8.76 2.29
CA ILE A 106 -7.72 8.15 2.31
C ILE A 106 -7.45 7.36 1.03
N VAL A 107 -8.39 6.51 0.61
CA VAL A 107 -8.24 5.70 -0.62
C VAL A 107 -8.11 6.59 -1.84
N THR A 108 -8.97 7.62 -1.96
CA THR A 108 -8.91 8.60 -3.05
C THR A 108 -7.56 9.30 -3.07
N MET A 109 -7.10 9.81 -1.93
CA MET A 109 -5.80 10.48 -1.80
C MET A 109 -4.63 9.57 -2.23
N ARG A 110 -4.67 8.30 -1.83
CA ARG A 110 -3.65 7.29 -2.22
C ARG A 110 -3.67 7.01 -3.71
N TYR A 111 -4.85 6.86 -4.29
CA TYR A 111 -4.99 6.60 -5.71
C TYR A 111 -4.51 7.80 -6.53
N SER A 112 -4.87 9.02 -6.13
CA SER A 112 -4.35 10.27 -6.73
C SER A 112 -2.84 10.32 -6.68
N LEU A 113 -2.23 10.00 -5.53
CA LEU A 113 -0.78 9.98 -5.40
C LEU A 113 -0.12 8.90 -6.27
N LYS A 114 -0.72 7.72 -6.38
CA LYS A 114 -0.24 6.65 -7.29
C LYS A 114 -0.27 7.08 -8.75
N VAL A 115 -1.39 7.65 -9.20
CA VAL A 115 -1.53 8.15 -10.58
C VAL A 115 -0.51 9.26 -10.83
N LEU A 116 -0.35 10.16 -9.89
CA LEU A 116 0.59 11.25 -9.99
C LEU A 116 2.04 10.73 -10.06
N LEU A 117 2.44 9.82 -9.18
CA LEU A 117 3.78 9.22 -9.22
C LEU A 117 4.01 8.30 -10.42
N SER A 118 2.96 7.77 -11.04
CA SER A 118 3.08 6.96 -12.26
C SER A 118 3.45 7.77 -13.51
N TYR A 119 3.33 9.10 -13.46
CA TYR A 119 3.73 9.96 -14.57
C TYR A 119 5.27 10.02 -14.68
N HIS A 120 5.81 9.33 -15.68
CA HIS A 120 7.24 9.29 -16.00
C HIS A 120 7.65 10.19 -17.17
N GLY A 121 6.74 11.01 -17.71
CA GLY A 121 7.03 11.89 -18.86
C GLY A 121 8.13 12.91 -18.60
N TRP A 122 8.41 13.23 -17.32
CA TRP A 122 9.49 14.13 -16.91
C TRP A 122 10.90 13.53 -17.07
N MET A 123 11.03 12.20 -17.11
CA MET A 123 12.35 11.54 -17.19
C MET A 123 12.95 11.61 -18.59
N PHE A 124 12.11 11.66 -19.63
CA PHE A 124 12.53 11.66 -21.03
C PHE A 124 12.63 13.06 -21.63
N THR A 125 12.28 14.11 -20.88
CA THR A 125 12.41 15.50 -21.34
C THR A 125 13.86 15.97 -21.33
N GLN A 126 14.26 16.70 -22.37
CA GLN A 126 15.60 17.27 -22.48
C GLN A 126 15.91 18.21 -21.29
N HIS A 127 17.09 18.02 -20.69
CA HIS A 127 17.58 18.83 -19.59
C HIS A 127 17.69 20.30 -20.05
N GLY A 128 16.95 21.20 -19.38
CA GLY A 128 16.99 22.65 -19.65
C GLY A 128 15.64 23.29 -19.98
N SER A 129 14.65 22.54 -20.50
CA SER A 129 13.30 23.05 -20.73
C SER A 129 12.24 22.17 -20.07
N LEU A 130 11.70 22.65 -18.94
CA LEU A 130 10.60 21.96 -18.26
C LEU A 130 9.28 22.27 -18.95
N SER A 131 8.65 21.25 -19.54
CA SER A 131 7.31 21.34 -20.11
C SER A 131 6.29 21.87 -19.09
N ARG A 132 5.30 22.66 -19.56
CA ARG A 132 4.21 23.18 -18.71
C ARG A 132 3.47 22.06 -17.97
N THR A 133 3.33 20.90 -18.61
CA THR A 133 2.75 19.69 -18.00
C THR A 133 3.55 19.21 -16.80
N THR A 134 4.88 19.17 -16.91
CA THR A 134 5.80 18.78 -15.83
C THR A 134 5.77 19.79 -14.67
N LYS A 135 5.61 21.09 -14.95
CA LYS A 135 5.45 22.12 -13.90
C LYS A 135 4.14 21.94 -13.13
N ILE A 136 3.02 21.74 -13.84
CA ILE A 136 1.71 21.48 -13.22
C ILE A 136 1.77 20.19 -12.39
N TRP A 137 2.38 19.14 -12.94
CA TRP A 137 2.59 17.89 -12.24
C TRP A 137 3.40 18.08 -10.95
N MET A 138 4.56 18.76 -10.99
CA MET A 138 5.37 19.03 -9.80
C MET A 138 4.59 19.83 -8.74
N PHE A 139 3.80 20.81 -9.17
CA PHE A 139 2.94 21.58 -8.27
C PHE A 139 1.88 20.71 -7.60
N MET A 140 1.20 19.85 -8.37
CA MET A 140 0.26 18.86 -7.83
C MET A 140 0.96 17.91 -6.86
N VAL A 141 2.14 17.39 -7.18
CA VAL A 141 2.90 16.50 -6.28
C VAL A 141 3.20 17.22 -4.97
N LYS A 142 3.57 18.49 -5.02
CA LYS A 142 3.87 19.29 -3.83
C LYS A 142 2.65 19.52 -2.93
N ILE A 143 1.45 19.67 -3.52
CA ILE A 143 0.20 19.78 -2.76
C ILE A 143 -0.19 18.43 -2.14
N PHE A 144 -0.21 17.37 -2.97
CA PHE A 144 -0.69 16.05 -2.55
C PHE A 144 0.31 15.28 -1.67
N SER A 145 1.62 15.57 -1.77
CA SER A 145 2.66 14.93 -0.93
C SER A 145 2.75 15.52 0.49
N GLY A 146 2.08 16.65 0.77
CA GLY A 146 2.05 17.29 2.09
C GLY A 146 3.40 17.90 2.54
N ARG A 147 3.37 18.60 3.69
CA ARG A 147 4.51 19.39 4.22
C ARG A 147 5.55 18.59 5.02
N LYS A 148 5.24 17.37 5.46
CA LYS A 148 6.15 16.50 6.25
C LYS A 148 6.02 15.04 5.81
N PRO A 149 6.77 14.62 4.78
CA PRO A 149 6.85 13.21 4.44
C PRO A 149 7.57 12.48 5.58
N MET A 150 6.90 11.53 6.22
CA MET A 150 7.52 10.69 7.26
C MET A 150 8.39 9.65 6.54
N LEU A 151 9.56 9.30 7.07
CA LEU A 151 10.43 8.28 6.44
C LEU A 151 9.62 6.98 6.21
N TYR A 152 9.74 6.37 5.02
CA TYR A 152 8.99 5.18 4.57
C TYR A 152 7.47 5.31 4.38
N SER A 153 6.89 6.49 4.55
CA SER A 153 5.43 6.68 4.46
C SER A 153 4.86 6.48 3.04
N PHE A 154 5.70 6.62 2.01
CA PHE A 154 5.33 6.40 0.61
C PHE A 154 5.65 5.01 0.09
N GLN A 155 6.31 4.14 0.87
CA GLN A 155 6.68 2.81 0.39
C GLN A 155 5.46 1.96 0.02
N THR A 156 4.34 2.15 0.71
CA THR A 156 3.04 1.52 0.41
C THR A 156 2.30 2.16 -0.76
N SER A 157 2.70 3.38 -1.14
CA SER A 157 2.11 4.15 -2.25
C SER A 157 2.92 4.06 -3.54
N LEU A 158 4.10 3.46 -3.51
CA LEU A 158 4.88 3.21 -4.72
C LEU A 158 4.11 2.27 -5.66
N PRO A 159 4.07 2.56 -6.97
CA PRO A 159 3.51 1.65 -7.94
C PRO A 159 4.32 0.35 -7.91
N ARG A 160 3.62 -0.79 -8.00
CA ARG A 160 4.29 -2.08 -8.13
C ARG A 160 5.04 -2.10 -9.46
N LEU A 161 6.20 -2.75 -9.46
CA LEU A 161 6.98 -2.90 -10.67
C LEU A 161 6.15 -3.70 -11.70
N PRO A 162 5.88 -3.15 -12.89
CA PRO A 162 5.15 -3.88 -13.91
C PRO A 162 5.98 -5.06 -14.42
N VAL A 163 5.31 -6.15 -14.78
CA VAL A 163 5.94 -7.28 -15.45
C VAL A 163 5.99 -6.95 -16.95
N PRO A 164 7.19 -6.84 -17.57
CA PRO A 164 7.32 -6.51 -18.99
C PRO A 164 6.70 -7.60 -19.86
N ALA A 165 6.24 -7.25 -21.06
CA ALA A 165 5.72 -8.24 -22.00
C ALA A 165 6.81 -9.23 -22.42
N VAL A 166 6.42 -10.49 -22.67
CA VAL A 166 7.38 -11.54 -23.09
C VAL A 166 8.03 -11.17 -24.42
N GLN A 167 7.26 -10.68 -25.39
CA GLN A 167 7.80 -10.26 -26.69
C GLN A 167 8.80 -9.12 -26.57
N ASP A 168 8.49 -8.08 -25.78
CA ASP A 168 9.42 -6.97 -25.55
C ASP A 168 10.72 -7.45 -24.91
N THR A 169 10.62 -8.40 -23.97
CA THR A 169 11.77 -8.98 -23.28
C THR A 169 12.62 -9.84 -24.23
N VAL A 170 11.98 -10.63 -25.08
CA VAL A 170 12.64 -11.46 -26.10
C VAL A 170 13.34 -10.59 -27.15
N ASN A 171 12.69 -9.54 -27.63
CA ASN A 171 13.29 -8.63 -28.60
C ASN A 171 14.51 -7.91 -28.03
N ARG A 172 14.40 -7.35 -26.81
CA ARG A 172 15.53 -6.73 -26.11
C ARG A 172 16.66 -7.72 -25.83
N TYR A 173 16.32 -8.97 -25.49
CA TYR A 173 17.30 -10.03 -25.32
C TYR A 173 18.07 -10.27 -26.62
N LEU A 174 17.38 -10.48 -27.75
CA LEU A 174 18.00 -10.70 -29.06
C LEU A 174 18.87 -9.52 -29.48
N GLU A 175 18.44 -8.28 -29.26
CA GLU A 175 19.26 -7.08 -29.50
C GLU A 175 20.54 -7.09 -28.66
N SER A 176 20.47 -7.51 -27.41
CA SER A 176 21.63 -7.54 -26.50
C SER A 176 22.66 -8.63 -26.84
N VAL A 177 22.22 -9.79 -27.36
CA VAL A 177 23.10 -10.91 -27.70
C VAL A 177 23.61 -10.87 -29.14
N LYS A 178 22.94 -10.12 -30.03
CA LYS A 178 23.34 -9.95 -31.44
C LYS A 178 24.82 -9.56 -31.62
N PRO A 179 25.40 -8.58 -30.89
CA PRO A 179 26.81 -8.23 -31.06
C PRO A 179 27.79 -9.27 -30.47
N LEU A 180 27.30 -10.24 -29.69
CA LEU A 180 28.12 -11.22 -28.96
C LEU A 180 28.16 -12.59 -29.66
N MET A 181 27.36 -12.81 -30.69
CA MET A 181 27.17 -14.11 -31.33
C MET A 181 27.48 -14.08 -32.82
N LYS A 182 27.95 -15.22 -33.35
CA LYS A 182 28.12 -15.45 -34.80
C LYS A 182 26.75 -15.64 -35.46
N GLU A 183 26.62 -15.33 -36.74
CA GLU A 183 25.32 -15.34 -37.45
C GLU A 183 24.55 -16.67 -37.37
N GLY A 184 25.26 -17.81 -37.47
CA GLY A 184 24.65 -19.13 -37.36
C GLY A 184 24.05 -19.40 -35.96
N ASP A 185 24.79 -19.05 -34.92
CA ASP A 185 24.33 -19.18 -33.52
C ASP A 185 23.17 -18.23 -33.22
N PHE A 186 23.22 -17.01 -33.76
CA PHE A 186 22.15 -16.02 -33.61
C PHE A 186 20.84 -16.49 -34.26
N THR A 187 20.91 -17.12 -35.43
CA THR A 187 19.72 -17.67 -36.11
C THR A 187 19.07 -18.77 -35.27
N ARG A 188 19.87 -19.70 -34.73
CA ARG A 188 19.39 -20.74 -33.82
C ARG A 188 18.77 -20.15 -32.55
N MET A 189 19.42 -19.15 -31.95
CA MET A 189 18.90 -18.48 -30.75
C MET A 189 17.60 -17.73 -31.01
N THR A 190 17.47 -17.11 -32.18
CA THR A 190 16.23 -16.42 -32.58
C THR A 190 15.07 -17.42 -32.67
N ALA A 191 15.29 -18.59 -33.29
CA ALA A 191 14.28 -19.64 -33.36
C ALA A 191 13.85 -20.14 -31.97
N LEU A 192 14.80 -20.41 -31.07
CA LEU A 192 14.52 -20.83 -29.69
C LEU A 192 13.77 -19.75 -28.88
N ALA A 193 14.14 -18.48 -29.05
CA ALA A 193 13.51 -17.37 -28.34
C ALA A 193 12.07 -17.14 -28.81
N GLN A 194 11.80 -17.32 -30.10
CA GLN A 194 10.44 -17.27 -30.66
C GLN A 194 9.60 -18.47 -30.21
N ASP A 195 10.17 -19.68 -30.21
CA ASP A 195 9.50 -20.87 -29.70
C ASP A 195 9.13 -20.72 -28.22
N PHE A 196 10.05 -20.18 -27.40
CA PHE A 196 9.78 -19.82 -26.02
C PHE A 196 8.65 -18.79 -25.92
N ALA A 197 8.65 -17.73 -26.74
CA ALA A 197 7.64 -16.67 -26.68
C ALA A 197 6.22 -17.18 -26.97
N VAL A 198 6.07 -18.19 -27.82
CA VAL A 198 4.77 -18.77 -28.20
C VAL A 198 4.33 -19.86 -27.22
N ASN A 199 5.24 -20.74 -26.79
CA ASN A 199 4.89 -21.92 -26.01
C ASN A 199 4.96 -21.70 -24.49
N LEU A 200 6.17 -21.59 -23.94
CA LEU A 200 6.41 -21.54 -22.48
C LEU A 200 6.19 -20.14 -21.88
N GLY A 201 6.50 -19.11 -22.65
CA GLY A 201 6.46 -17.70 -22.26
C GLY A 201 5.11 -17.27 -21.67
N PRO A 202 3.96 -17.54 -22.32
CA PRO A 202 2.66 -17.13 -21.79
C PRO A 202 2.33 -17.73 -20.42
N ARG A 203 2.69 -19.01 -20.21
CA ARG A 203 2.45 -19.72 -18.94
C ARG A 203 3.32 -19.17 -17.82
N LEU A 204 4.61 -18.93 -18.08
CA LEU A 204 5.54 -18.33 -17.11
C LEU A 204 5.16 -16.88 -16.81
N GLN A 205 4.75 -16.12 -17.82
CA GLN A 205 4.26 -14.76 -17.66
C GLN A 205 3.00 -14.71 -16.79
N TRP A 206 2.12 -15.69 -16.90
CA TRP A 206 0.95 -15.80 -16.03
C TRP A 206 1.37 -16.03 -14.57
N TYR A 207 2.31 -16.93 -14.30
CA TYR A 207 2.85 -17.13 -12.95
C TYR A 207 3.55 -15.88 -12.41
N LEU A 208 4.32 -15.16 -13.24
CA LEU A 208 4.98 -13.91 -12.84
C LEU A 208 3.97 -12.80 -12.52
N LYS A 209 2.91 -12.66 -13.32
CA LYS A 209 1.81 -11.74 -13.02
C LYS A 209 1.15 -12.09 -11.69
N LEU A 210 0.88 -13.37 -11.45
CA LEU A 210 0.35 -13.84 -10.17
C LEU A 210 1.30 -13.53 -9.00
N LYS A 211 2.60 -13.79 -9.16
CA LYS A 211 3.63 -13.42 -8.16
C LYS A 211 3.63 -11.91 -7.90
N SER A 212 3.57 -11.09 -8.94
CA SER A 212 3.53 -9.61 -8.83
C SER A 212 2.29 -9.07 -8.11
N TRP A 213 1.21 -9.86 -8.01
CA TRP A 213 0.01 -9.46 -7.30
C TRP A 213 0.12 -9.66 -5.78
N TRP A 214 0.93 -10.62 -5.35
CA TRP A 214 1.11 -10.95 -3.93
C TRP A 214 2.42 -10.42 -3.37
N ALA A 215 3.49 -10.38 -4.16
CA ALA A 215 4.78 -9.83 -3.77
C ALA A 215 4.77 -8.30 -3.83
N THR A 216 5.46 -7.67 -2.88
CA THR A 216 5.74 -6.21 -2.92
C THR A 216 6.68 -5.86 -4.06
N ASN A 217 7.58 -6.79 -4.41
CA ASN A 217 8.45 -6.75 -5.59
C ASN A 217 8.65 -8.19 -6.09
N TYR A 218 8.37 -8.48 -7.37
CA TYR A 218 8.49 -9.83 -7.91
C TYR A 218 9.94 -10.30 -8.14
N VAL A 219 10.91 -9.37 -8.05
CA VAL A 219 12.35 -9.58 -8.27
C VAL A 219 13.14 -9.73 -6.96
N SER A 220 12.67 -9.12 -5.87
CA SER A 220 13.41 -9.05 -4.60
C SER A 220 13.19 -10.24 -3.65
N ASP A 221 12.46 -11.25 -4.11
CA ASP A 221 12.03 -12.42 -3.34
C ASP A 221 12.47 -13.72 -4.03
#